data_AF-A0A0L6J2M5-F1
#
_entry.id   AF-A0A0L6J2M5-F1
#
_cell.length_a   1.000
_cell.length_b   1.000
_cell.length_c   1.000
_cell.angle_alpha   90.00
_cell.angle_beta   90.00
_cell.angle_gamma   90.00
#
_symmetry.space_group_name_H-M   'P 1'
#
loop_
_entity.id
_entity.type
_entity.pdbx_description
1 polymer ?
#
loop_
_entity_poly.entity_id
_entity_poly.type
_entity_poly.pdbx_seq_one_letter_code
_entity_poly.pdbx_strand_id
1 'polypeptide(L)'
;MTERIFRDPPDTAVLTTRSLIRDGAWIAYVSHDADDGGWQFHDGSSERPSVEEAAVVSLRSVVLRDGSLTALVDRPEGWRAWRDGPDAPWQRSKIPSGGQTGPAD
;
A
#
# COMPACT_ATOMS: atom_id res chain seq x y z
N MET A 1 3.17 13.10 21.89
CA MET A 1 3.75 13.72 20.69
C MET A 1 3.73 12.64 19.62
N THR A 2 2.65 12.54 18.86
CA THR A 2 2.51 11.48 17.85
C THR A 2 3.27 11.94 16.63
N GLU A 3 4.47 11.40 16.46
CA GLU A 3 5.33 11.68 15.31
C GLU A 3 4.54 11.37 14.03
N ARG A 4 4.40 12.37 13.15
CA ARG A 4 3.76 12.16 11.84
C ARG A 4 4.65 11.23 11.06
N ILE A 5 4.28 9.95 11.04
CA ILE A 5 4.98 8.97 10.22
C ILE A 5 4.67 9.27 8.76
N PHE A 6 3.41 9.48 8.35
CA PHE A 6 3.01 9.86 6.98
C PHE A 6 2.55 11.32 6.87
N ARG A 7 2.49 11.85 5.63
CA ARG A 7 1.85 13.15 5.34
C ARG A 7 0.36 13.12 5.63
N ASP A 8 -0.29 12.01 5.29
CA ASP A 8 -1.68 11.73 5.59
C ASP A 8 -1.94 11.55 7.09
N PRO A 9 -3.14 11.89 7.59
CA PRO A 9 -3.49 11.66 8.98
C PRO A 9 -3.41 10.16 9.35
N PRO A 10 -3.05 9.83 10.61
CA PRO A 10 -2.92 8.44 11.04
C PRO A 10 -4.23 7.64 10.93
N ASP A 11 -5.37 8.32 10.97
CA ASP A 11 -6.72 7.75 10.85
C ASP A 11 -7.20 7.64 9.39
N THR A 12 -6.36 7.96 8.41
CA THR A 12 -6.66 7.75 6.98
C THR A 12 -7.04 6.30 6.74
N ALA A 13 -8.18 6.09 6.08
CA ALA A 13 -8.65 4.77 5.69
C ALA A 13 -7.75 4.22 4.58
N VAL A 14 -7.27 3.00 4.78
CA VAL A 14 -6.42 2.31 3.81
C VAL A 14 -7.04 0.95 3.48
N LEU A 15 -6.98 0.61 2.21
CA LEU A 15 -7.44 -0.68 1.69
C LEU A 15 -6.31 -1.70 1.85
N THR A 16 -6.65 -2.86 2.38
CA THR A 16 -5.73 -3.97 2.61
C THR A 16 -6.44 -5.30 2.43
N THR A 17 -5.71 -6.42 2.47
CA THR A 17 -6.29 -7.77 2.52
C THR A 17 -6.48 -8.24 3.95
N ARG A 18 -7.45 -9.13 4.19
CA ARG A 18 -7.67 -9.78 5.49
C ARG A 18 -6.47 -10.61 5.91
N SER A 19 -5.77 -11.25 4.97
CA SER A 19 -4.55 -12.04 5.21
C SER A 19 -3.44 -11.20 5.82
N LEU A 20 -3.28 -9.94 5.38
CA LEU A 20 -2.36 -9.00 6.01
C LEU A 20 -2.73 -8.73 7.47
N ILE A 21 -4.01 -8.68 7.82
CA ILE A 21 -4.47 -8.34 9.18
C ILE A 21 -4.54 -9.55 10.10
N ARG A 22 -5.11 -10.67 9.63
CA ARG A 22 -5.43 -11.87 10.40
C ARG A 22 -4.33 -12.92 10.36
N ASP A 23 -3.74 -13.17 9.19
CA ASP A 23 -2.82 -14.30 8.96
C ASP A 23 -1.34 -13.93 9.17
N GLY A 24 -1.05 -12.68 9.54
CA GLY A 24 0.33 -12.26 9.80
C GLY A 24 1.17 -12.10 8.53
N ALA A 25 0.54 -12.07 7.35
CA ALA A 25 1.25 -11.87 6.10
C ALA A 25 1.99 -10.51 6.10
N TRP A 26 3.14 -10.49 5.44
CA TRP A 26 3.96 -9.30 5.26
C TRP A 26 3.49 -8.51 4.03
N ILE A 27 3.70 -7.20 4.04
CA ILE A 27 3.25 -6.31 2.97
C ILE A 27 4.24 -6.38 1.81
N ALA A 28 3.84 -6.89 0.67
CA ALA A 28 4.72 -6.96 -0.50
C ALA A 28 4.57 -5.77 -1.44
N TYR A 29 3.41 -5.13 -1.44
CA TYR A 29 3.09 -4.07 -2.37
C TYR A 29 2.27 -2.96 -1.70
N VAL A 30 2.57 -1.73 -2.07
CA VAL A 30 1.91 -0.50 -1.61
C VAL A 30 1.64 0.39 -2.81
N SER A 31 0.45 0.96 -2.90
CA SER A 31 0.07 1.94 -3.90
C SER A 31 -0.61 3.13 -3.25
N HIS A 32 -0.20 4.33 -3.63
CA HIS A 32 -0.86 5.57 -3.30
C HIS A 32 -1.44 6.13 -4.59
N ASP A 33 -2.75 5.95 -4.77
CA ASP A 33 -3.44 6.32 -6.00
C ASP A 33 -3.39 7.85 -6.21
N ALA A 34 -3.27 8.29 -7.46
CA ALA A 34 -3.17 9.71 -7.81
C ALA A 34 -4.53 10.39 -7.97
N ASP A 35 -5.60 9.63 -8.19
CA ASP A 35 -6.93 10.15 -8.50
C ASP A 35 -7.71 10.44 -7.21
N ASP A 36 -7.72 9.49 -6.27
CA ASP A 36 -8.45 9.58 -5.00
C ASP A 36 -7.52 9.83 -3.79
N GLY A 37 -6.19 9.74 -3.98
CA GLY A 37 -5.24 9.77 -2.84
C GLY A 37 -5.36 8.54 -1.93
N GLY A 38 -6.04 7.49 -2.40
CA GLY A 38 -6.29 6.28 -1.64
C GLY A 38 -5.03 5.41 -1.50
N TRP A 39 -4.81 4.89 -0.29
CA TRP A 39 -3.74 3.93 -0.02
C TRP A 39 -4.24 2.49 -0.13
N GLN A 40 -3.46 1.65 -0.83
CA GLN A 40 -3.72 0.22 -1.01
C GLN A 40 -2.48 -0.59 -0.63
N PHE A 41 -2.67 -1.62 0.19
CA PHE A 41 -1.63 -2.53 0.68
C PHE A 41 -1.97 -3.98 0.32
N HIS A 42 -1.01 -4.70 -0.24
CA HIS A 42 -1.19 -6.11 -0.62
C HIS A 42 -0.04 -6.96 -0.10
N ASP A 43 -0.36 -8.20 0.27
CA ASP A 43 0.63 -9.23 0.54
C ASP A 43 1.26 -9.75 -0.75
N GLY A 44 2.29 -10.59 -0.62
CA GLY A 44 3.03 -11.14 -1.75
C GLY A 44 2.32 -12.28 -2.48
N SER A 45 1.06 -12.60 -2.13
CA SER A 45 0.33 -13.65 -2.84
C SER A 45 0.11 -13.25 -4.30
N SER A 46 0.31 -14.23 -5.17
CA SER A 46 0.01 -14.09 -6.61
C SER A 46 -1.51 -14.12 -6.88
N GLU A 47 -2.30 -14.48 -5.87
CA GLU A 47 -3.75 -14.50 -5.95
C GLU A 47 -4.29 -13.08 -5.90
N ARG A 48 -5.17 -12.74 -6.85
CA ARG A 48 -5.89 -11.47 -6.78
C ARG A 48 -6.80 -11.50 -5.57
N PRO A 49 -6.69 -10.52 -4.65
CA PRO A 49 -7.57 -10.48 -3.50
C PRO A 49 -9.02 -10.34 -3.97
N SER A 50 -9.88 -11.22 -3.46
CA SER A 50 -11.32 -11.10 -3.69
C SER A 50 -11.86 -9.92 -2.89
N VAL A 51 -12.96 -9.32 -3.35
CA VAL A 51 -13.63 -8.22 -2.62
C VAL A 51 -14.03 -8.65 -1.21
N GLU A 52 -14.35 -9.93 -1.02
CA GLU A 52 -14.65 -10.52 0.29
C GLU A 52 -13.45 -10.56 1.24
N GLU A 53 -12.23 -10.56 0.70
CA GLU A 53 -10.98 -10.51 1.45
C GLU A 53 -10.45 -9.08 1.62
N ALA A 54 -11.07 -8.10 0.98
CA ALA A 54 -10.75 -6.70 1.23
C ALA A 54 -11.11 -6.32 2.67
N ALA A 55 -10.24 -5.55 3.29
CA ALA A 55 -10.42 -4.96 4.60
C ALA A 55 -10.01 -3.48 4.54
N VAL A 56 -10.66 -2.67 5.36
CA VAL A 56 -10.31 -1.27 5.55
C VAL A 56 -9.81 -1.12 6.97
N VAL A 57 -8.61 -0.55 7.10
CA VAL A 57 -8.00 -0.25 8.40
C VAL A 57 -7.45 1.18 8.39
N SER A 58 -6.98 1.67 9.54
CA SER A 58 -6.28 2.96 9.58
C SER A 58 -4.83 2.82 9.12
N LEU A 59 -4.30 3.85 8.45
CA LEU A 59 -2.91 3.92 8.02
C LEU A 59 -1.96 3.65 9.19
N ARG A 60 -2.23 4.23 10.36
CA ARG A 60 -1.48 3.95 11.59
C ARG A 60 -1.44 2.47 11.95
N SER A 61 -2.55 1.75 11.82
CA SER A 61 -2.61 0.33 12.18
C SER A 61 -1.67 -0.52 11.31
N VAL A 62 -1.60 -0.21 10.02
CA VAL A 62 -0.69 -0.91 9.09
C VAL A 62 0.77 -0.57 9.38
N VAL A 63 1.07 0.69 9.65
CA VAL A 63 2.43 1.16 9.93
C VAL A 63 2.97 0.63 11.26
N LEU A 64 2.11 0.53 12.28
CA LEU A 64 2.48 -0.09 13.55
C LEU A 64 2.75 -1.60 13.40
N ARG A 65 2.11 -2.25 12.42
CA ARG A 65 2.34 -3.65 12.10
C ARG A 65 3.64 -3.85 11.31
N ASP A 66 3.89 -2.99 10.35
CA ASP A 66 5.05 -3.06 9.47
C ASP A 66 5.83 -1.75 9.48
N GLY A 67 6.85 -1.70 10.35
CA GLY A 67 7.71 -0.52 10.50
C GLY A 67 8.51 -0.20 9.24
N SER A 68 8.66 -1.13 8.29
CA SER A 68 9.37 -0.89 7.03
C SER A 68 8.65 0.17 6.17
N LEU A 69 7.34 0.35 6.36
CA LEU A 69 6.55 1.38 5.68
C LEU A 69 7.00 2.80 6.01
N THR A 70 7.70 3.02 7.13
CA THR A 70 8.32 4.32 7.46
C THR A 70 9.26 4.80 6.36
N ALA A 71 9.83 3.91 5.55
CA ALA A 71 10.68 4.27 4.43
C ALA A 71 9.90 4.90 3.24
N LEU A 72 8.57 4.77 3.20
CA LEU A 72 7.68 5.22 2.12
C LEU A 72 6.93 6.52 2.44
N VAL A 73 7.11 7.06 3.64
CA VAL A 73 6.32 8.17 4.21
C VAL A 73 6.40 9.49 3.47
N ASP A 74 7.54 9.75 2.85
CA ASP A 74 7.82 10.99 2.14
C ASP A 74 7.17 11.01 0.75
N ARG A 75 6.54 9.90 0.32
CA ARG A 75 6.10 9.76 -1.07
C ARG A 75 4.78 10.47 -1.33
N PRO A 76 4.69 11.32 -2.37
CA PRO A 76 3.42 11.91 -2.78
C PRO A 76 2.51 10.85 -3.42
N GLU A 77 1.25 11.23 -3.66
CA GLU A 77 0.29 10.48 -4.47
C GLU A 77 0.84 10.12 -5.86
N GLY A 78 0.30 9.07 -6.46
CA GLY A 78 0.77 8.54 -7.75
C GLY A 78 2.08 7.76 -7.65
N TRP A 79 2.35 7.13 -6.52
CA TRP A 79 3.52 6.28 -6.33
C TRP A 79 3.12 4.88 -5.91
N ARG A 80 3.90 3.90 -6.36
CA ARG A 80 3.83 2.51 -5.90
C ARG A 80 5.19 2.05 -5.37
N ALA A 81 5.15 1.13 -4.44
CA ALA A 81 6.33 0.47 -3.89
C ALA A 81 6.08 -1.03 -3.76
N TRP A 82 7.13 -1.83 -3.94
CA TRP A 82 7.07 -3.28 -3.79
C TRP A 82 8.40 -3.83 -3.27
N ARG A 83 8.40 -5.03 -2.69
CA ARG A 83 9.62 -5.70 -2.23
C ARG A 83 9.47 -7.21 -2.40
N ASP A 84 10.60 -7.89 -2.61
CA ASP A 84 10.65 -9.34 -2.90
C ASP A 84 10.55 -10.22 -1.63
N GLY A 85 10.66 -9.62 -0.46
CA GLY A 85 10.55 -10.31 0.82
C GLY A 85 10.37 -9.35 1.99
N PRO A 86 10.02 -9.85 3.20
CA PRO A 86 9.74 -9.02 4.37
C PRO A 86 10.93 -8.12 4.76
N ASP A 87 12.16 -8.61 4.64
CA ASP A 87 13.38 -7.86 4.94
C ASP A 87 14.04 -7.23 3.70
N ALA A 88 13.44 -7.41 2.52
CA ALA A 88 13.98 -6.85 1.28
C ALA A 88 13.75 -5.33 1.20
N PRO A 89 14.67 -4.58 0.58
CA PRO A 89 14.49 -3.14 0.40
C PRO A 89 13.31 -2.84 -0.53
N TRP A 90 12.58 -1.77 -0.22
CA TRP A 90 11.48 -1.29 -1.06
C TRP A 90 11.98 -0.76 -2.40
N GLN A 91 11.54 -1.40 -3.47
CA GLN A 91 11.56 -0.88 -4.83
C GLN A 91 10.38 0.08 -5.01
N ARG A 92 10.55 1.14 -5.80
CA ARG A 92 9.57 2.23 -5.90
C ARG A 92 9.51 2.74 -7.33
N SER A 93 8.31 3.11 -7.77
CA SER A 93 8.13 3.76 -9.06
C SER A 93 6.90 4.67 -9.05
N LYS A 94 6.88 5.66 -9.94
CA LYS A 94 5.67 6.44 -10.19
C LYS A 94 4.64 5.55 -10.87
N ILE A 95 3.39 5.68 -10.44
CA ILE A 95 2.25 5.14 -11.17
C ILE A 95 2.07 6.05 -12.39
N PRO A 96 2.09 5.51 -13.62
CA PRO A 96 1.86 6.32 -14.79
C PRO A 96 0.45 6.92 -14.70
N SER A 97 0.38 8.25 -14.55
CA SER A 97 -0.85 9.02 -14.58
C SER A 97 -1.42 8.96 -16.00
N GLY A 98 -2.26 7.97 -16.29
CA GLY A 98 -3.02 7.90 -17.53
C GLY A 98 -2.21 7.58 -18.78
N GLY A 99 -2.15 6.30 -19.09
CA GLY A 99 -2.14 5.81 -20.45
C GLY A 99 -3.00 4.55 -20.47
N GLN A 100 -4.31 4.71 -20.55
CA GLN A 100 -5.16 3.65 -21.07
C GLN A 100 -4.71 3.43 -22.52
N THR A 101 -3.69 2.60 -22.75
CA THR A 101 -3.63 1.86 -24.00
C THR A 101 -4.74 0.82 -23.89
N GLY A 102 -5.95 1.23 -24.25
CA GLY A 102 -6.86 0.27 -24.87
C GLY A 102 -6.10 -0.39 -26.03
N PRO A 103 -6.38 -1.65 -26.36
CA PRO A 103 -5.80 -2.22 -27.57
C PRO A 103 -6.12 -1.27 -28.74
N ALA A 104 -5.06 -0.78 -29.38
CA ALA A 104 -5.18 -0.38 -30.76
C ALA A 104 -5.37 -1.67 -31.55
N ASP A 105 -6.44 -1.70 -32.34
CA ASP A 105 -6.94 -2.77 -33.21
C ASP A 105 -7.86 -3.81 -32.54
#